data_AF-A0A254RJS1-F1
#
_entry.id   AF-A0A254RJS1-F1
#
_cell.length_a   1.000
_cell.length_b   1.000
_cell.length_c   1.000
_cell.angle_alpha   90.00
_cell.angle_beta   90.00
_cell.angle_gamma   90.00
#
_symmetry.space_group_name_H-M   'P 1'
#
loop_
_entity.id
_entity.type
_entity.pdbx_description
1 polymer ?
#
loop_
_entity_poly.entity_id
_entity_poly.type
_entity_poly.pdbx_seq_one_letter_code
_entity_poly.pdbx_strand_id
1 'polypeptide(L)'
;MQSYATEAIKATTYGEKAFCKFLSANDTKPDQSHQAGIYIPKNSYSLLFDSPGVKGENKDRLSEIQWHYEGEFITESRFIYYGRGTRDEYRITRTPIFRPEFTGALFVLVKRAEHSYQAFVLNSDDDINDYLDSIGLSPLETNLLIEKKSITSDENEETRILFANA
;
A
#
# COMPACT_ATOMS: atom_id res chain seq x y z
N MET A 1 -17.51 7.53 -15.48
CA MET A 1 -17.05 6.53 -14.49
C MET A 1 -15.70 7.02 -14.02
N GLN A 2 -15.55 7.26 -12.72
CA GLN A 2 -14.31 7.78 -12.16
C GLN A 2 -13.29 6.63 -12.19
N SER A 3 -12.10 6.85 -12.77
CA SER A 3 -11.06 5.80 -12.79
C SER A 3 -10.48 5.67 -11.38
N TYR A 4 -10.40 4.43 -10.90
CA TYR A 4 -9.74 4.13 -9.62
C TYR A 4 -8.26 4.52 -9.62
N ALA A 5 -7.60 4.67 -10.79
CA ALA A 5 -6.25 5.19 -10.86
C ALA A 5 -6.18 6.64 -10.34
N THR A 6 -7.11 7.50 -10.77
CA THR A 6 -7.15 8.90 -10.30
C THR A 6 -7.36 8.99 -8.79
N GLU A 7 -8.21 8.13 -8.23
CA GLU A 7 -8.45 8.08 -6.79
C GLU A 7 -7.25 7.52 -6.02
N ALA A 8 -6.62 6.47 -6.53
CA ALA A 8 -5.40 5.90 -5.98
C ALA A 8 -4.26 6.92 -5.98
N ILE A 9 -4.07 7.67 -7.07
CA ILE A 9 -3.06 8.74 -7.17
C ILE A 9 -3.31 9.79 -6.09
N LYS A 10 -4.56 10.28 -5.96
CA LYS A 10 -4.93 11.24 -4.93
C LYS A 10 -4.69 10.68 -3.52
N ALA A 11 -5.13 9.46 -3.26
CA ALA A 11 -4.96 8.82 -1.96
C ALA A 11 -3.46 8.70 -1.61
N THR A 12 -2.63 8.21 -2.54
CA THR A 12 -1.18 8.11 -2.36
C THR A 12 -0.52 9.48 -2.14
N THR A 13 -0.94 10.51 -2.88
CA THR A 13 -0.40 11.88 -2.77
C THR A 13 -0.69 12.51 -1.40
N TYR A 14 -1.90 12.29 -0.88
CA TYR A 14 -2.36 12.92 0.37
C TYR A 14 -2.25 12.02 1.60
N GLY A 15 -1.95 10.73 1.43
CA GLY A 15 -1.76 9.78 2.52
C GLY A 15 -0.44 9.98 3.29
N GLU A 16 -0.34 9.32 4.45
CA GLU A 16 0.88 9.30 5.26
C GLU A 16 1.96 8.41 4.62
N LYS A 17 1.53 7.22 4.18
CA LYS A 17 2.37 6.19 3.58
C LYS A 17 1.55 5.42 2.56
N ALA A 18 2.18 4.99 1.49
CA ALA A 18 1.55 4.09 0.54
C ALA A 18 2.48 2.93 0.19
N PHE A 19 1.90 1.89 -0.38
CA PHE A 19 2.61 0.73 -0.88
C PHE A 19 1.84 0.21 -2.07
N CYS A 20 2.55 -0.16 -3.13
CA CYS A 20 1.94 -0.87 -4.25
C CYS A 20 2.71 -2.14 -4.58
N LYS A 21 2.00 -3.16 -5.06
CA LYS A 21 2.58 -4.38 -5.62
C LYS A 21 1.65 -4.98 -6.64
N PHE A 22 2.22 -5.71 -7.59
CA PHE A 22 1.43 -6.60 -8.42
C PHE A 22 0.93 -7.80 -7.62
N LEU A 23 -0.35 -8.13 -7.78
CA LEU A 23 -0.95 -9.32 -7.19
C LEU A 23 -0.38 -10.56 -7.86
N SER A 24 0.18 -11.46 -7.04
CA SER A 24 0.70 -12.75 -7.49
C SER A 24 -0.41 -13.79 -7.56
N ALA A 25 -0.15 -14.94 -8.20
CA ALA A 25 -1.07 -16.06 -8.21
C ALA A 25 -1.43 -16.55 -6.78
N ASN A 26 -0.53 -16.39 -5.81
CA ASN A 26 -0.79 -16.76 -4.41
C ASN A 26 -1.76 -15.79 -3.72
N ASP A 27 -1.86 -14.55 -4.21
CA ASP A 27 -2.78 -13.54 -3.67
C ASP A 27 -4.22 -13.72 -4.23
N THR A 28 -4.35 -14.31 -5.43
CA THR A 28 -5.62 -14.47 -6.17
C THR A 28 -6.17 -15.91 -6.24
N LYS A 29 -5.44 -16.89 -5.70
CA LYS A 29 -5.85 -18.30 -5.60
C LYS A 29 -5.69 -18.81 -4.16
N PRO A 30 -6.52 -18.33 -3.22
CA PRO A 30 -6.36 -18.67 -1.80
C PRO A 30 -6.60 -20.16 -1.49
N ASP A 31 -7.31 -20.88 -2.37
CA ASP A 31 -7.57 -22.32 -2.27
C ASP A 31 -6.34 -23.20 -2.59
N GLN A 32 -5.38 -22.68 -3.36
CA GLN A 32 -4.15 -23.38 -3.75
C GLN A 32 -2.91 -22.83 -3.03
N SER A 33 -3.04 -21.71 -2.32
CA SER A 33 -1.97 -21.07 -1.58
C SER A 33 -1.97 -21.51 -0.12
N HIS A 34 -0.89 -22.17 0.33
CA HIS A 34 -0.64 -22.37 1.77
C HIS A 34 -0.40 -21.04 2.53
N GLN A 35 -0.40 -19.92 1.81
CA GLN A 35 0.00 -18.60 2.24
C GLN A 35 -1.15 -17.61 2.01
N ALA A 36 -2.12 -17.60 2.91
CA ALA A 36 -3.24 -16.66 2.85
C ALA A 36 -2.79 -15.22 3.15
N GLY A 37 -3.30 -14.26 2.37
CA GLY A 37 -3.14 -12.83 2.57
C GLY A 37 -1.99 -12.19 1.80
N ILE A 38 -2.12 -10.89 1.56
CA ILE A 38 -1.19 -10.07 0.76
C ILE A 38 0.15 -9.95 1.48
N TYR A 39 1.23 -10.32 0.81
CA TYR A 39 2.59 -10.20 1.33
C TYR A 39 3.07 -8.74 1.49
N ILE A 40 3.49 -8.47 2.72
CA ILE A 40 4.25 -7.36 3.31
C ILE A 40 5.79 -7.44 3.26
N PRO A 41 6.55 -6.76 2.38
CA PRO A 41 8.00 -6.74 2.47
C PRO A 41 8.48 -6.19 3.82
N LYS A 42 9.55 -6.75 4.39
CA LYS A 42 10.03 -6.37 5.74
C LYS A 42 10.42 -4.91 5.85
N ASN A 43 10.99 -4.34 4.79
CA ASN A 43 11.33 -2.90 4.71
C ASN A 43 10.08 -2.00 4.70
N SER A 44 8.90 -2.55 4.47
CA SER A 44 7.62 -1.84 4.47
C SER A 44 6.79 -2.10 5.74
N TYR A 45 7.39 -2.65 6.82
CA TYR A 45 6.67 -2.94 8.07
C TYR A 45 5.95 -1.72 8.65
N SER A 46 6.52 -0.53 8.44
CA SER A 46 6.06 0.74 9.01
C SER A 46 4.73 1.22 8.40
N LEU A 47 4.27 0.56 7.33
CA LEU A 47 2.91 0.67 6.81
C LEU A 47 1.88 0.01 7.73
N LEU A 48 2.27 -1.08 8.39
CA LEU A 48 1.39 -1.94 9.18
C LEU A 48 1.57 -1.76 10.69
N PHE A 49 2.76 -1.42 11.17
CA PHE A 49 3.08 -1.36 12.59
C PHE A 49 4.10 -0.25 12.89
N ASP A 50 4.02 0.34 14.08
CA ASP A 50 4.96 1.42 14.49
C ASP A 50 6.35 0.90 14.87
N SER A 51 6.47 -0.41 15.12
CA SER A 51 7.73 -1.08 15.38
C SER A 51 7.81 -2.40 14.61
N PRO A 52 9.03 -2.81 14.18
CA PRO A 52 9.19 -4.07 13.48
C PRO A 52 8.80 -5.25 14.38
N GLY A 53 8.32 -6.31 13.75
CA GLY A 53 8.14 -7.61 14.38
C GLY A 53 9.46 -8.23 14.82
N VAL A 54 9.39 -9.04 15.87
CA VAL A 54 10.55 -9.72 16.46
C VAL A 54 10.48 -11.21 16.16
N LYS A 55 11.50 -11.74 15.50
CA LYS A 55 11.58 -13.17 15.18
C LYS A 55 11.45 -13.99 16.47
N GLY A 56 10.57 -15.00 16.43
CA GLY A 56 10.18 -15.79 17.60
C GLY A 56 8.75 -15.50 18.08
N GLU A 57 8.18 -14.36 17.68
CA GLU A 57 6.85 -13.92 18.13
C GLU A 57 5.95 -13.53 16.96
N ASN A 58 4.64 -13.66 17.16
CA ASN A 58 3.67 -13.08 16.24
C ASN A 58 3.25 -11.72 16.77
N LYS A 59 2.99 -10.78 15.86
CA LYS A 59 2.43 -9.46 16.19
C LYS A 59 1.27 -9.19 15.25
N ASP A 60 0.11 -8.82 15.75
CA ASP A 60 -1.04 -8.53 14.90
C ASP A 60 -1.93 -7.41 15.45
N ARG A 61 -2.69 -6.80 14.55
CA ARG A 61 -3.77 -5.86 14.88
C ARG A 61 -4.86 -5.88 13.81
N LEU A 62 -6.04 -5.42 14.19
CA LEU A 62 -7.13 -5.17 13.25
C LEU A 62 -7.01 -3.75 12.69
N SER A 63 -7.44 -3.57 11.44
CA SER A 63 -7.45 -2.27 10.76
C SER A 63 -8.57 -2.23 9.74
N GLU A 64 -9.23 -1.08 9.67
CA GLU A 64 -10.27 -0.84 8.69
C GLU A 64 -9.62 -0.49 7.35
N ILE A 65 -10.08 -1.17 6.28
CA ILE A 65 -9.65 -0.88 4.92
C ILE A 65 -10.90 -0.60 4.08
N GLN A 66 -10.96 0.58 3.48
CA GLN A 66 -11.91 0.92 2.42
C GLN A 66 -11.35 0.45 1.08
N TRP A 67 -12.03 -0.49 0.42
CA TRP A 67 -11.62 -1.09 -0.84
C TRP A 67 -12.30 -0.42 -2.03
N HIS A 68 -11.52 -0.21 -3.10
CA HIS A 68 -11.91 0.39 -4.37
C HIS A 68 -11.48 -0.54 -5.51
N TYR A 69 -12.27 -1.59 -5.77
CA TYR A 69 -12.14 -2.47 -6.93
C TYR A 69 -13.46 -3.24 -7.13
N GLU A 70 -14.18 -3.00 -8.22
CA GLU A 70 -15.54 -3.55 -8.45
C GLU A 70 -16.63 -3.04 -7.48
N GLY A 71 -16.47 -1.81 -7.00
CA GLY A 71 -17.34 -1.17 -6.02
C GLY A 71 -16.56 -0.73 -4.79
N GLU A 72 -17.26 -0.04 -3.91
CA GLU A 72 -16.71 0.45 -2.64
C GLU A 72 -17.29 -0.32 -1.47
N PHE A 73 -16.42 -0.83 -0.61
CA PHE A 73 -16.83 -1.51 0.61
C PHE A 73 -15.71 -1.50 1.65
N ILE A 74 -16.06 -1.82 2.89
CA ILE A 74 -15.13 -1.78 4.02
C ILE A 74 -14.93 -3.19 4.57
N THR A 75 -13.70 -3.51 4.95
CA THR A 75 -13.38 -4.73 5.71
C THR A 75 -12.63 -4.39 6.99
N GLU A 76 -12.85 -5.17 8.04
CA GLU A 76 -11.92 -5.27 9.16
C GLU A 76 -10.84 -6.30 8.83
N SER A 77 -9.75 -5.83 8.22
CA SER A 77 -8.59 -6.65 7.87
C SER A 77 -7.65 -6.85 9.05
N ARG A 78 -6.89 -7.94 9.04
CA ARG A 78 -5.88 -8.25 10.06
C ARG A 78 -4.48 -8.08 9.49
N PHE A 79 -3.74 -7.13 10.03
CA PHE A 79 -2.30 -7.02 9.80
C PHE A 79 -1.57 -7.93 10.75
N ILE A 80 -0.64 -8.73 10.24
CA ILE A 80 0.09 -9.72 11.02
C ILE A 80 1.53 -9.84 10.57
N TYR A 81 2.44 -9.85 11.53
CA TYR A 81 3.79 -10.38 11.40
C TYR A 81 3.80 -11.82 11.93
N TYR A 82 4.21 -12.75 11.07
CA TYR A 82 4.48 -14.13 11.44
C TYR A 82 5.98 -14.30 11.72
N GLY A 83 6.37 -14.30 13.01
CA GLY A 83 7.76 -14.53 13.42
C GLY A 83 8.02 -15.91 14.05
N ARG A 84 6.97 -16.70 14.33
CA ARG A 84 7.11 -18.04 14.92
C ARG A 84 7.52 -19.11 13.89
N GLY A 85 8.24 -20.13 14.35
CA GLY A 85 8.71 -21.24 13.51
C GLY A 85 9.67 -20.75 12.42
N THR A 86 9.48 -21.21 11.19
CA THR A 86 10.30 -20.81 10.04
C THR A 86 9.89 -19.47 9.44
N ARG A 87 8.69 -18.96 9.74
CA ARG A 87 8.15 -17.72 9.13
C ARG A 87 8.78 -16.47 9.70
N ASP A 88 8.99 -15.48 8.84
CA ASP A 88 9.55 -14.18 9.18
C ASP A 88 9.08 -13.14 8.16
N GLU A 89 7.77 -12.90 8.15
CA GLU A 89 7.09 -12.13 7.09
C GLU A 89 5.87 -11.36 7.62
N TYR A 90 5.55 -10.26 6.95
CA TYR A 90 4.34 -9.48 7.21
C TYR A 90 3.26 -9.82 6.20
N ARG A 91 1.99 -9.77 6.62
CA ARG A 91 0.83 -10.00 5.77
C ARG A 91 -0.35 -9.14 6.16
N ILE A 92 -1.20 -8.89 5.16
CA ILE A 92 -2.56 -8.41 5.34
C ILE A 92 -3.49 -9.58 5.04
N THR A 93 -4.25 -9.99 6.04
CA THR A 93 -5.18 -11.13 5.96
C THR A 93 -6.61 -10.64 6.19
N ARG A 94 -7.61 -11.51 5.92
CA ARG A 94 -9.03 -11.12 5.87
C ARG A 94 -9.29 -10.03 4.82
N THR A 95 -8.52 -10.08 3.73
CA THR A 95 -8.74 -9.28 2.53
C THR A 95 -9.93 -9.85 1.75
N PRO A 96 -10.46 -9.10 0.78
CA PRO A 96 -11.35 -9.65 -0.22
C PRO A 96 -10.73 -10.86 -0.92
N ILE A 97 -11.57 -11.78 -1.38
CA ILE A 97 -11.13 -12.91 -2.20
C ILE A 97 -11.04 -12.39 -3.64
N PHE A 98 -9.82 -12.18 -4.12
CA PHE A 98 -9.59 -11.79 -5.50
C PHE A 98 -9.81 -12.98 -6.44
N ARG A 99 -10.47 -12.74 -7.56
CA ARG A 99 -10.59 -13.73 -8.63
C ARG A 99 -9.25 -13.89 -9.38
N PRO A 100 -8.97 -15.04 -10.00
CA PRO A 100 -7.76 -15.25 -10.78
C PRO A 100 -7.51 -14.20 -11.86
N GLU A 101 -8.56 -13.58 -12.42
CA GLU A 101 -8.47 -12.47 -13.38
C GLU A 101 -7.74 -11.22 -12.86
N PHE A 102 -7.56 -11.08 -11.54
CA PHE A 102 -6.79 -9.98 -10.93
C PHE A 102 -5.31 -10.34 -10.75
N THR A 103 -4.85 -11.50 -11.22
CA THR A 103 -3.43 -11.83 -11.19
C THR A 103 -2.68 -10.89 -12.11
N GLY A 104 -1.68 -10.18 -11.60
CA GLY A 104 -0.99 -9.11 -12.32
C GLY A 104 -1.63 -7.74 -12.19
N ALA A 105 -2.78 -7.62 -11.52
CA ALA A 105 -3.33 -6.31 -11.15
C ALA A 105 -2.42 -5.58 -10.16
N LEU A 106 -2.39 -4.25 -10.20
CA LEU A 106 -1.67 -3.46 -9.22
C LEU A 106 -2.56 -3.23 -7.99
N PHE A 107 -2.17 -3.82 -6.87
CA PHE A 107 -2.71 -3.50 -5.55
C PHE A 107 -1.99 -2.28 -5.00
N VAL A 108 -2.76 -1.31 -4.51
CA VAL A 108 -2.27 -0.11 -3.81
C VAL A 108 -2.91 -0.06 -2.44
N LEU A 109 -2.11 0.10 -1.39
CA LEU A 109 -2.57 0.37 -0.03
C LEU A 109 -2.04 1.72 0.43
N VAL A 110 -2.95 2.56 0.94
CA VAL A 110 -2.65 3.89 1.45
C VAL A 110 -3.07 3.97 2.91
N LYS A 111 -2.15 4.36 3.78
CA LYS A 111 -2.45 4.76 5.17
C LYS A 111 -2.86 6.23 5.17
N ARG A 112 -4.10 6.54 5.58
CA ARG A 112 -4.63 7.91 5.65
C ARG A 112 -4.43 8.55 7.02
N ALA A 113 -4.62 7.77 8.07
CA ALA A 113 -4.47 8.16 9.46
C ALA A 113 -4.20 6.91 10.32
N GLU A 114 -4.13 7.08 11.63
CA GLU A 114 -4.06 5.96 12.57
C GLU A 114 -5.27 5.02 12.35
N HIS A 115 -4.99 3.75 12.04
CA HIS A 115 -5.99 2.69 11.76
C HIS A 115 -6.91 2.89 10.53
N SER A 116 -6.76 3.93 9.73
CA SER A 116 -7.59 4.18 8.54
C SER A 116 -6.79 3.99 7.25
N TYR A 117 -7.25 3.05 6.40
CA TYR A 117 -6.62 2.69 5.15
C TYR A 117 -7.57 2.72 3.97
N GLN A 118 -7.03 3.02 2.80
CA GLN A 118 -7.70 2.86 1.51
C GLN A 118 -6.91 1.88 0.65
N ALA A 119 -7.59 0.97 -0.02
CA ALA A 119 -7.00 0.00 -0.92
C ALA A 119 -7.63 0.09 -2.31
N PHE A 120 -6.80 0.02 -3.35
CA PHE A 120 -7.21 0.06 -4.75
C PHE A 120 -6.67 -1.17 -5.46
N VAL A 121 -7.42 -1.70 -6.42
CA VAL A 121 -6.91 -2.73 -7.34
C VAL A 121 -7.12 -2.25 -8.78
N LEU A 122 -6.02 -1.92 -9.44
CA LEU A 122 -6.00 -1.44 -10.81
C LEU A 122 -5.71 -2.63 -11.73
N ASN A 123 -6.66 -2.96 -12.61
CA ASN A 123 -6.60 -4.19 -13.42
C ASN A 123 -6.61 -3.93 -14.93
N SER A 124 -6.32 -2.70 -15.35
CA SER A 124 -6.10 -2.33 -16.74
C SER A 124 -4.69 -1.77 -16.91
N ASP A 125 -4.05 -2.02 -18.04
CA ASP A 125 -2.70 -1.52 -18.32
C ASP A 125 -2.67 0.03 -18.27
N ASP A 126 -3.72 0.69 -18.75
CA ASP A 126 -3.86 2.15 -18.72
C ASP A 126 -3.91 2.67 -17.28
N ASP A 127 -4.77 2.11 -16.40
CA ASP A 127 -4.86 2.55 -15.01
C ASP A 127 -3.55 2.28 -14.24
N ILE A 128 -2.88 1.17 -14.54
CA ILE A 128 -1.61 0.79 -13.92
C ILE A 128 -0.52 1.80 -14.32
N ASN A 129 -0.38 2.08 -15.63
CA ASN A 129 0.61 3.02 -16.14
C ASN A 129 0.33 4.44 -15.63
N ASP A 130 -0.92 4.90 -15.66
CA ASP A 130 -1.31 6.22 -15.14
C ASP A 130 -0.92 6.39 -13.67
N TYR A 131 -1.14 5.38 -12.84
CA TYR A 131 -0.75 5.41 -11.43
C TYR A 131 0.78 5.43 -11.27
N LEU A 132 1.49 4.50 -11.93
CA LEU A 132 2.94 4.38 -11.80
C LEU A 132 3.66 5.65 -12.27
N ASP A 133 3.28 6.18 -13.42
CA ASP A 133 3.85 7.41 -13.99
C ASP A 133 3.59 8.62 -13.08
N SER A 134 2.37 8.75 -12.56
CA SER A 134 2.00 9.86 -11.67
C SER A 134 2.74 9.85 -10.33
N ILE A 135 3.06 8.66 -9.81
CA ILE A 135 3.81 8.50 -8.55
C ILE A 135 5.34 8.50 -8.80
N GLY A 136 5.78 8.42 -10.06
CA GLY A 136 7.19 8.40 -10.44
C GLY A 136 7.87 7.06 -10.14
N LEU A 137 7.16 5.95 -10.34
CA LEU A 137 7.66 4.59 -10.14
C LEU A 137 7.70 3.84 -11.46
N SER A 138 8.74 3.04 -11.67
CA SER A 138 8.71 1.96 -12.66
C SER A 138 8.02 0.71 -12.10
N PRO A 139 7.52 -0.21 -12.95
CA PRO A 139 6.98 -1.50 -12.50
C PRO A 139 7.94 -2.32 -11.61
N LEU A 140 9.25 -2.13 -11.79
CA LEU A 140 10.31 -2.82 -11.02
C LEU A 140 10.53 -2.23 -9.62
N GLU A 141 10.08 -1.00 -9.38
CA GLU A 141 10.20 -0.29 -8.10
C GLU A 141 8.98 -0.48 -7.19
N THR A 142 8.00 -1.29 -7.63
CA THR A 142 6.92 -1.77 -6.77
C THR A 142 7.45 -2.66 -5.65
N ASN A 143 6.61 -2.98 -4.66
CA ASN A 143 6.99 -3.69 -3.42
C ASN A 143 7.91 -2.87 -2.49
N LEU A 144 7.97 -1.56 -2.67
CA LEU A 144 8.66 -0.64 -1.78
C LEU A 144 7.65 0.28 -1.09
N LEU A 145 8.02 0.75 0.10
CA LEU A 145 7.25 1.75 0.81
C LEU A 145 7.39 3.10 0.11
N ILE A 146 6.26 3.69 -0.23
CA ILE A 146 6.15 5.04 -0.77
C ILE A 146 5.93 5.95 0.44
N GLU A 147 7.02 6.56 0.91
CA GLU A 147 6.96 7.59 1.94
C GLU A 147 6.90 8.95 1.26
N LYS A 148 6.20 9.90 1.89
CA LYS A 148 6.42 11.30 1.52
C LYS A 148 7.91 11.57 1.69
N LYS A 149 8.58 11.99 0.62
CA LYS A 149 9.76 12.83 0.80
C LYS A 149 9.25 13.98 1.65
N SER A 150 9.74 14.06 2.88
CA SER A 150 9.67 15.31 3.63
C SER A 150 10.14 16.35 2.64
N ILE A 151 9.30 17.35 2.34
CA ILE A 151 9.79 18.56 1.72
C ILE A 151 10.76 19.11 2.76
N THR A 152 12.02 18.68 2.71
CA THR A 152 13.10 19.47 3.27
C THR A 152 13.01 20.76 2.51
N SER A 153 12.73 21.81 3.26
CA SER A 153 12.45 23.16 2.81
C SER A 153 13.69 23.79 2.16
N ASP A 154 14.13 23.25 1.03
CA ASP A 154 15.20 23.83 0.21
C ASP A 154 14.64 24.70 -0.92
N GLU A 155 13.32 24.94 -0.93
CA GLU A 155 12.62 25.89 -1.83
C GLU A 155 12.13 27.16 -1.11
N ASN A 156 12.63 27.47 0.10
CA ASN A 156 12.21 28.65 0.88
C ASN A 156 13.30 29.71 1.13
N GLU A 157 14.44 29.65 0.45
CA GLU A 157 15.46 30.71 0.53
C GLU A 157 15.13 31.91 -0.39
N GLU A 158 14.58 31.68 -1.59
CA GLU A 158 14.28 32.77 -2.54
C GLU A 158 13.09 33.62 -2.11
N THR A 159 12.06 33.03 -1.50
CA THR A 159 10.89 33.79 -1.01
C THR A 159 11.20 34.59 0.26
N ARG A 160 12.19 34.18 1.08
CA ARG A 160 12.57 34.90 2.30
C ARG A 160 13.42 36.15 2.04
N ILE A 161 14.21 36.15 0.96
CA ILE A 161 15.05 37.32 0.61
C ILE A 161 14.21 38.46 0.00
N LEU A 162 13.08 38.14 -0.66
CA LEU A 162 12.24 39.16 -1.29
C LEU A 162 11.44 40.03 -0.30
N PHE A 163 11.15 39.52 0.91
CA PHE A 163 10.37 40.24 1.94
C PHE A 163 11.22 40.77 3.11
N ALA A 164 12.53 40.54 3.11
CA ALA A 164 13.44 41.09 4.10
C ALA A 164 14.03 42.46 3.72
N ASN A 165 13.76 42.94 2.50
CA ASN A 165 14.24 44.22 1.96
C ASN A 165 13.09 45.15 1.49
N ALA A 166 11.88 44.97 2.02
CA ALA A 166 10.73 45.86 1.77
C ALA A 166 10.42 46.71 3.00
#